data_AF-A0A1Y4IUW0-F1
#
_entry.id   AF-A0A1Y4IUW0-F1
#
_cell.length_a   1.000
_cell.length_b   1.000
_cell.length_c   1.000
_cell.angle_alpha   90.00
_cell.angle_beta   90.00
_cell.angle_gamma   90.00
#
_symmetry.space_group_name_H-M   'P 1'
#
loop_
_entity.id
_entity.type
_entity.pdbx_description
1 polymer ?
#
loop_
_entity_poly.entity_id
_entity_poly.type
_entity_poly.pdbx_seq_one_letter_code
_entity_poly.pdbx_strand_id
1 'polypeptide(L)'
;MNYRETDPEFAERFEHFAFEEVVNEEGQQLDDVTRNMAILAALLGCQGVDEFRLALPRALDQGLTPVMVKEIVYQAVDYLGIGRVLPFLNATNEILTERGVKLPLEGQTTTTMENRLEKGAQAQVDIFGDVMKDAWKKGHINRWLAANCFGDYYTRTGLSYAQREMITFCFLAAQGGCEPQLTSHAGGNMKVGNDKDFLIRVVSQCLPYIGYPRSLNAIACVNKAAETQK
;
A
#
# COMPACT_ATOMS: atom_id res chain seq x y z
N MET A 1 24.69 4.57 6.53
CA MET A 1 25.47 4.09 7.70
C MET A 1 25.66 2.60 7.53
N ASN A 2 26.84 2.05 7.80
CA ASN A 2 27.07 0.61 7.69
C ASN A 2 26.79 -0.06 9.05
N TYR A 3 25.60 -0.63 9.22
CA TYR A 3 25.20 -1.26 10.49
C TYR A 3 26.01 -2.52 10.83
N ARG A 4 26.68 -3.14 9.85
CA ARG A 4 27.63 -4.22 10.14
C ARG A 4 28.91 -3.74 10.83
N GLU A 5 29.19 -2.44 10.79
CA GLU A 5 30.31 -1.83 11.53
C GLU A 5 29.86 -1.28 12.88
N THR A 6 28.69 -0.63 12.93
CA THR A 6 28.21 0.03 14.16
C THR A 6 27.45 -0.91 15.09
N ASP A 7 26.69 -1.85 14.54
CA ASP A 7 25.74 -2.71 15.26
C ASP A 7 25.74 -4.17 14.68
N PRO A 8 26.90 -4.83 14.60
CA PRO A 8 27.06 -6.08 13.83
C PRO A 8 26.11 -7.21 14.24
N GLU A 9 25.90 -7.43 15.54
CA GLU A 9 25.01 -8.47 16.02
C GLU A 9 23.56 -8.19 15.62
N PHE A 10 23.11 -6.94 15.75
CA PHE A 10 21.77 -6.55 15.33
C PHE A 10 21.61 -6.71 13.82
N ALA A 11 22.57 -6.22 13.04
CA ALA A 11 22.54 -6.32 11.57
C ALA A 11 22.45 -7.79 11.12
N GLU A 12 23.26 -8.70 11.71
CA GLU A 12 23.20 -10.13 11.42
C GLU A 12 21.78 -10.70 11.64
N ARG A 13 21.20 -10.47 12.83
CA ARG A 13 19.89 -11.03 13.20
C ARG A 13 18.76 -10.44 12.36
N PHE A 14 18.75 -9.13 12.17
CA PHE A 14 17.72 -8.45 11.40
C PHE A 14 17.78 -8.83 9.93
N GLU A 15 18.97 -8.82 9.33
CA GLU A 15 19.15 -9.18 7.92
C GLU A 15 18.77 -10.64 7.68
N HIS A 16 19.19 -11.56 8.56
CA HIS A 16 18.78 -12.96 8.47
C HIS A 16 17.26 -13.10 8.52
N PHE A 17 16.60 -12.47 9.49
CA PHE A 17 15.15 -12.55 9.61
C PHE A 17 14.43 -11.93 8.39
N ALA A 18 14.80 -10.71 8.01
CA ALA A 18 14.07 -9.95 6.99
C ALA A 18 14.35 -10.41 5.55
N PHE A 19 15.55 -10.94 5.28
CA PHE A 19 16.02 -11.24 3.92
C PHE A 19 16.26 -12.73 3.67
N GLU A 20 16.41 -13.56 4.71
CA GLU A 20 16.55 -15.02 4.56
C GLU A 20 15.31 -15.76 5.06
N GLU A 21 14.87 -15.56 6.30
CA GLU A 21 13.71 -16.30 6.85
C GLU A 21 12.40 -15.85 6.21
N VAL A 22 12.02 -14.58 6.36
CA VAL A 22 10.71 -14.07 5.91
C VAL A 22 10.51 -14.21 4.40
N VAL A 23 11.56 -14.04 3.60
CA VAL A 23 11.49 -14.15 2.14
C VAL A 23 11.27 -15.60 1.71
N ASN A 24 11.85 -16.56 2.43
CA ASN A 24 11.84 -17.97 2.06
C ASN A 24 10.83 -18.81 2.85
N GLU A 25 10.12 -18.24 3.84
CA GLU A 25 9.12 -18.93 4.66
C GLU A 25 8.09 -19.67 3.80
N GLU A 26 7.95 -20.98 4.04
CA GLU A 26 7.21 -21.89 3.18
C GLU A 26 5.72 -21.50 3.08
N GLY A 27 5.25 -21.29 1.85
CA GLY A 27 3.87 -20.88 1.58
C GLY A 27 3.59 -19.39 1.84
N GLN A 28 4.59 -18.63 2.30
CA GLN A 28 4.48 -17.19 2.55
C GLN A 28 5.23 -16.32 1.54
N GLN A 29 5.77 -16.93 0.49
CA GLN A 29 6.50 -16.23 -0.56
C GLN A 29 5.56 -15.37 -1.41
N LEU A 30 6.10 -14.25 -1.89
CA LEU A 30 5.50 -13.36 -2.89
C LEU A 30 6.53 -13.11 -3.99
N ASP A 31 6.06 -12.84 -5.21
CA ASP A 31 6.94 -12.34 -6.26
C ASP A 31 7.54 -10.98 -5.87
N ASP A 32 8.72 -10.70 -6.43
CA ASP A 32 9.49 -9.50 -6.10
C ASP A 32 8.68 -8.20 -6.23
N VAL A 33 7.84 -8.09 -7.27
CA VAL A 33 7.06 -6.88 -7.51
C VAL A 33 6.01 -6.71 -6.42
N THR A 34 5.20 -7.74 -6.16
CA THR A 34 4.17 -7.69 -5.12
C THR A 34 4.78 -7.46 -3.74
N ARG A 35 5.88 -8.15 -3.41
CA ARG A 35 6.59 -8.02 -2.14
C ARG A 35 7.06 -6.58 -1.92
N ASN A 36 7.75 -6.00 -2.90
CA ASN A 36 8.29 -4.65 -2.78
C ASN A 36 7.19 -3.58 -2.73
N MET A 37 6.08 -3.77 -3.45
CA MET A 37 4.93 -2.88 -3.32
C MET A 37 4.37 -2.88 -1.90
N ALA A 38 4.21 -4.06 -1.29
CA ALA A 38 3.73 -4.19 0.08
C ALA A 38 4.67 -3.51 1.09
N ILE A 39 5.99 -3.73 0.96
CA ILE A 39 7.00 -3.13 1.84
C ILE A 39 7.02 -1.61 1.71
N LEU A 40 7.06 -1.06 0.49
CA LEU A 40 7.04 0.40 0.29
C LEU A 40 5.76 1.02 0.84
N ALA A 41 4.61 0.35 0.67
CA ALA A 41 3.35 0.81 1.22
C ALA A 41 3.32 0.75 2.76
N ALA A 42 3.84 -0.32 3.36
CA ALA A 42 3.96 -0.44 4.80
C ALA A 42 4.89 0.65 5.39
N LEU A 43 6.02 0.95 4.74
CA LEU A 43 6.94 2.01 5.15
C LEU A 43 6.30 3.40 5.09
N LEU A 44 5.47 3.67 4.07
CA LEU A 44 4.63 4.87 4.03
C LEU A 44 3.70 4.92 5.25
N GLY A 45 2.96 3.83 5.52
CA GLY A 45 2.01 3.76 6.62
C GLY A 45 2.64 3.92 8.00
N CYS A 46 3.84 3.38 8.23
CA CYS A 46 4.57 3.55 9.48
C CYS A 46 5.44 4.81 9.55
N GLN A 47 5.48 5.63 8.48
CA GLN A 47 6.33 6.82 8.34
C GLN A 47 7.86 6.52 8.38
N GLY A 48 8.26 5.32 7.97
CA GLY A 48 9.66 4.88 7.90
C GLY A 48 10.41 5.40 6.67
N VAL A 49 10.57 6.72 6.55
CA VAL A 49 11.17 7.35 5.35
C VAL A 49 12.64 6.98 5.13
N ASP A 50 13.41 6.74 6.20
CA ASP A 50 14.81 6.36 6.10
C ASP A 50 14.96 4.96 5.50
N GLU A 51 14.19 3.99 5.98
CA GLU A 51 14.16 2.65 5.39
C GLU A 51 13.54 2.68 3.98
N PHE A 52 12.57 3.55 3.71
CA PHE A 52 12.02 3.71 2.36
C PHE A 52 13.10 4.15 1.36
N ARG A 53 14.03 5.05 1.77
CA ARG A 53 15.17 5.44 0.93
C ARG A 53 16.13 4.28 0.64
N LEU A 54 16.25 3.31 1.55
CA LEU A 54 17.04 2.10 1.35
C LEU A 54 16.28 1.04 0.52
N ALA A 55 14.97 0.95 0.68
CA ALA A 55 14.12 -0.03 0.00
C ALA A 55 13.82 0.33 -1.45
N LEU A 56 13.52 1.60 -1.75
CA LEU A 56 13.08 2.02 -3.08
C LEU A 56 14.08 1.70 -4.21
N PRO A 57 15.40 1.95 -4.08
CA PRO A 57 16.37 1.56 -5.09
C PRO A 57 16.32 0.06 -5.41
N ARG A 58 16.29 -0.79 -4.36
CA ARG A 58 16.19 -2.25 -4.49
C ARG A 58 14.90 -2.67 -5.19
N ALA A 59 13.78 -2.06 -4.81
CA ALA A 59 12.48 -2.32 -5.42
C ALA A 59 12.45 -2.00 -6.92
N LEU A 60 13.09 -0.89 -7.33
CA LEU A 60 13.23 -0.53 -8.75
C LEU A 60 14.11 -1.55 -9.50
N ASP A 61 15.20 -2.01 -8.89
CA ASP A 61 16.08 -3.04 -9.47
C ASP A 61 15.37 -4.41 -9.60
N GLN A 62 14.38 -4.66 -8.73
CA GLN A 62 13.56 -5.87 -8.69
C GLN A 62 12.24 -5.74 -9.47
N GLY A 63 12.11 -4.75 -10.33
CA GLY A 63 11.06 -4.68 -11.36
C GLY A 63 9.91 -3.71 -11.08
N LEU A 64 9.88 -2.99 -9.96
CA LEU A 64 8.92 -1.89 -9.82
C LEU A 64 9.23 -0.79 -10.84
N THR A 65 8.21 -0.37 -11.58
CA THR A 65 8.36 0.76 -12.49
C THR A 65 8.27 2.09 -11.74
N PRO A 66 8.87 3.18 -12.25
CA PRO A 66 8.67 4.53 -11.71
C PRO A 66 7.19 4.91 -11.60
N VAL A 67 6.35 4.46 -12.53
CA VAL A 67 4.90 4.71 -12.50
C VAL A 67 4.26 4.01 -11.30
N MET A 68 4.54 2.73 -11.08
CA MET A 68 4.00 1.98 -9.92
C MET A 68 4.39 2.64 -8.60
N VAL A 69 5.66 3.02 -8.44
CA VAL A 69 6.14 3.71 -7.24
C VAL A 69 5.38 5.02 -7.02
N LYS A 70 5.21 5.83 -8.08
CA LYS A 70 4.44 7.08 -7.99
C LYS A 70 3.00 6.85 -7.61
N GLU A 71 2.34 5.84 -8.16
CA GLU A 71 0.95 5.52 -7.83
C GLU A 71 0.80 5.03 -6.37
N ILE A 72 1.78 4.31 -5.81
CA ILE A 72 1.81 3.96 -4.38
C ILE A 72 1.88 5.23 -3.53
N VAL A 73 2.83 6.12 -3.81
CA VAL A 73 3.04 7.35 -3.05
C VAL A 73 1.84 8.30 -3.17
N TYR A 74 1.23 8.42 -4.35
CA TYR A 74 0.08 9.29 -4.57
C TYR A 74 -1.15 8.80 -3.80
N GLN A 75 -1.49 7.51 -3.90
CA GLN A 75 -2.65 6.97 -3.21
C GLN A 75 -2.50 7.03 -1.68
N ALA A 76 -1.27 6.95 -1.15
CA ALA A 76 -1.01 7.09 0.27
C ALA A 76 -1.51 8.43 0.85
N VAL A 77 -1.64 9.48 0.04
CA VAL A 77 -2.11 10.81 0.50
C VAL A 77 -3.52 10.74 1.09
N ASP A 78 -4.43 9.96 0.52
CA ASP A 78 -5.81 9.89 1.02
C ASP A 78 -5.95 9.12 2.33
N TYR A 79 -5.01 8.22 2.60
CA TYR A 79 -5.04 7.35 3.78
C TYR A 79 -4.19 7.90 4.94
N LEU A 80 -3.07 8.54 4.61
CA LEU A 80 -2.07 8.98 5.59
C LEU A 80 -2.00 10.51 5.72
N GLY A 81 -2.54 11.24 4.75
CA GLY A 81 -2.48 12.70 4.66
C GLY A 81 -1.17 13.22 4.09
N ILE A 82 -1.22 14.32 3.34
CA ILE A 82 -0.04 14.91 2.68
C ILE A 82 1.07 15.28 3.66
N GLY A 83 0.74 15.65 4.91
CA GLY A 83 1.74 15.96 5.93
C GLY A 83 2.69 14.81 6.26
N ARG A 84 2.21 13.56 6.15
CA ARG A 84 3.04 12.35 6.35
C ARG A 84 3.70 11.87 5.06
N VAL A 85 3.06 12.11 3.91
CA VAL A 85 3.50 11.58 2.60
C VAL A 85 4.52 12.48 1.90
N LEU A 86 4.53 13.79 2.16
CA LEU A 86 5.41 14.74 1.49
C LEU A 86 6.91 14.34 1.51
N PRO A 87 7.50 13.86 2.63
CA PRO A 87 8.88 13.40 2.65
C PRO A 87 9.15 12.22 1.69
N PHE A 88 8.19 11.31 1.52
CA PHE A 88 8.29 10.17 0.61
C PHE A 88 8.17 10.59 -0.85
N LEU A 89 7.32 11.59 -1.14
CA LEU A 89 7.23 12.17 -2.48
C LEU A 89 8.57 12.81 -2.90
N ASN A 90 9.20 13.55 -1.98
CA ASN A 90 10.52 14.13 -2.20
C ASN A 90 11.58 13.05 -2.40
N ALA A 91 11.66 12.06 -1.48
CA ALA A 91 12.59 10.93 -1.59
C ALA A 91 12.44 10.17 -2.91
N THR A 92 11.20 9.94 -3.35
CA THR A 92 10.92 9.28 -4.63
C THR A 92 11.43 10.10 -5.81
N ASN A 93 11.20 11.42 -5.81
CA ASN A 93 11.70 12.29 -6.88
C ASN A 93 13.23 12.33 -6.93
N GLU A 94 13.88 12.44 -5.77
CA GLU A 94 15.33 12.43 -5.62
C GLU A 94 15.91 11.14 -6.23
N ILE A 95 15.46 9.98 -5.75
CA ILE A 95 15.96 8.67 -6.18
C ILE A 95 15.70 8.42 -7.68
N LEU A 96 14.52 8.77 -8.19
CA LEU A 96 14.23 8.62 -9.62
C LEU A 96 15.13 9.51 -10.47
N THR A 97 15.37 10.76 -10.05
CA THR A 97 16.23 11.71 -10.78
C THR A 97 17.69 11.27 -10.75
N GLU A 98 18.19 10.81 -9.60
CA GLU A 98 19.54 10.24 -9.45
C GLU A 98 19.76 9.02 -10.34
N ARG A 99 18.70 8.23 -10.55
CA ARG A 99 18.69 7.09 -11.49
C ARG A 99 18.48 7.48 -12.95
N GLY A 100 18.45 8.77 -13.27
CA GLY A 100 18.31 9.27 -14.64
C GLY A 100 16.88 9.21 -15.22
N VAL A 101 15.87 8.95 -14.40
CA VAL A 101 14.46 8.97 -14.83
C VAL A 101 14.02 10.42 -15.03
N LYS A 102 13.60 10.76 -16.24
CA LYS A 102 13.08 12.10 -16.56
C LYS A 102 11.70 12.31 -15.94
N LEU A 103 11.56 13.38 -15.16
CA LEU A 103 10.28 13.84 -14.61
C LEU A 103 9.74 15.07 -15.38
N PRO A 104 8.42 15.25 -15.50
CA PRO A 104 7.36 14.37 -14.98
C PRO A 104 7.23 13.07 -15.80
N LEU A 105 6.76 12.00 -15.15
CA LEU A 105 6.31 10.80 -15.83
C LEU A 105 5.02 11.08 -16.62
N GLU A 106 4.68 10.19 -17.56
CA GLU A 106 3.40 10.24 -18.26
C GLU A 106 2.21 10.15 -17.27
N GLY A 107 1.22 11.01 -17.47
CA GLY A 107 0.06 11.09 -16.59
C GLY A 107 -0.84 9.85 -16.65
N GLN A 108 -1.24 9.35 -15.48
CA GLN A 108 -2.10 8.16 -15.35
C GLN A 108 -3.57 8.49 -15.03
N THR A 109 -3.96 9.76 -15.08
CA THR A 109 -5.32 10.22 -14.73
C THR A 109 -6.34 9.77 -15.78
N THR A 110 -7.47 9.20 -15.35
CA THR A 110 -8.57 8.78 -16.24
C THR A 110 -9.88 9.57 -16.03
N THR A 111 -9.86 10.50 -15.08
CA THR A 111 -10.99 11.35 -14.69
C THR A 111 -10.77 12.82 -15.07
N THR A 112 -11.86 13.57 -15.12
CA THR A 112 -11.90 15.03 -15.15
C THR A 112 -12.53 15.55 -13.87
N MET A 113 -12.48 16.87 -13.63
CA MET A 113 -13.09 17.46 -12.44
C MET A 113 -14.62 17.29 -12.41
N GLU A 114 -15.24 17.12 -13.59
CA GLU A 114 -16.67 16.92 -13.76
C GLU A 114 -17.09 15.47 -13.50
N ASN A 115 -16.26 14.48 -13.86
CA ASN A 115 -16.66 13.06 -13.81
C ASN A 115 -16.04 12.24 -12.66
N ARG A 116 -15.09 12.80 -11.90
CA ARG A 116 -14.41 12.11 -10.79
C ARG A 116 -15.35 11.59 -9.70
N LEU A 117 -16.46 12.28 -9.42
CA LEU A 117 -17.47 11.80 -8.45
C LEU A 117 -18.15 10.52 -8.95
N GLU A 118 -18.63 10.54 -10.19
CA GLU A 118 -19.34 9.41 -10.79
C GLU A 118 -18.43 8.18 -10.92
N LYS A 119 -17.26 8.36 -11.53
CA LYS A 119 -16.29 7.27 -11.72
C LYS A 119 -15.76 6.72 -10.40
N GLY A 120 -15.52 7.60 -9.42
CA GLY A 120 -15.09 7.19 -8.09
C GLY A 120 -16.17 6.43 -7.31
N ALA A 121 -17.43 6.87 -7.39
CA ALA A 121 -18.55 6.12 -6.81
C ALA A 121 -18.70 4.74 -7.47
N GLN A 122 -18.51 4.65 -8.79
CA GLN A 122 -18.51 3.36 -9.48
C GLN A 122 -17.37 2.44 -9.00
N ALA A 123 -16.15 2.96 -8.85
CA ALA A 123 -15.03 2.19 -8.31
C ALA A 123 -15.33 1.65 -6.90
N GLN A 124 -16.01 2.42 -6.05
CA GLN A 124 -16.44 1.93 -4.72
C GLN A 124 -17.44 0.77 -4.83
N VAL A 125 -18.36 0.82 -5.80
CA VAL A 125 -19.31 -0.27 -6.06
C VAL A 125 -18.58 -1.50 -6.61
N ASP A 126 -17.64 -1.31 -7.53
CA ASP A 126 -16.88 -2.41 -8.13
C ASP A 126 -16.05 -3.18 -7.08
N ILE A 127 -15.51 -2.47 -6.08
CA ILE A 127 -14.66 -3.06 -5.03
C ILE A 127 -15.50 -3.60 -3.85
N PHE A 128 -16.47 -2.82 -3.37
CA PHE A 128 -17.17 -3.11 -2.11
C PHE A 128 -18.63 -3.56 -2.29
N GLY A 129 -19.17 -3.48 -3.51
CA GLY A 129 -20.54 -3.89 -3.86
C GLY A 129 -21.60 -2.80 -3.65
N ASP A 130 -22.85 -3.18 -3.88
CA ASP A 130 -24.02 -2.27 -3.92
C ASP A 130 -24.28 -1.48 -2.64
N VAL A 131 -23.74 -1.91 -1.50
CA VAL A 131 -23.74 -1.16 -0.24
C VAL A 131 -23.13 0.25 -0.40
N MET A 132 -22.21 0.44 -1.35
CA MET A 132 -21.60 1.73 -1.64
C MET A 132 -22.42 2.61 -2.58
N LYS A 133 -23.50 2.07 -3.18
CA LYS A 133 -24.41 2.85 -4.02
C LYS A 133 -24.95 4.01 -3.22
N ASP A 134 -24.80 5.22 -3.75
CA ASP A 134 -25.24 6.47 -3.12
C ASP A 134 -24.60 6.79 -1.76
N ALA A 135 -23.57 6.06 -1.30
CA ALA A 135 -22.88 6.35 -0.03
C ALA A 135 -22.32 7.77 0.00
N TRP A 136 -21.92 8.31 -1.16
CA TRP A 136 -21.45 9.67 -1.34
C TRP A 136 -22.49 10.75 -1.01
N LYS A 137 -23.79 10.43 -1.02
CA LYS A 137 -24.89 11.36 -0.69
C LYS A 137 -25.05 11.60 0.82
N LYS A 138 -24.42 10.78 1.67
CA LYS A 138 -24.52 10.87 3.14
C LYS A 138 -23.89 12.15 3.73
N GLY A 139 -23.04 12.85 2.98
CA GLY A 139 -22.42 14.10 3.42
C GLY A 139 -21.22 14.50 2.58
N HIS A 140 -20.71 15.72 2.77
CA HIS A 140 -19.63 16.26 1.94
C HIS A 140 -18.31 15.47 2.08
N ILE A 141 -18.02 14.91 3.26
CA ILE A 141 -16.86 14.02 3.45
C ILE A 141 -17.00 12.74 2.61
N ASN A 142 -18.18 12.11 2.60
CA ASN A 142 -18.40 10.90 1.79
C ASN A 142 -18.40 11.22 0.29
N ARG A 143 -18.87 12.41 -0.10
CA ARG A 143 -18.74 12.91 -1.46
C ARG A 143 -17.29 13.11 -1.87
N TRP A 144 -16.44 13.65 -0.99
CA TRP A 144 -15.00 13.77 -1.25
C TRP A 144 -14.30 12.41 -1.22
N LEU A 145 -14.72 11.48 -0.38
CA LEU A 145 -14.22 10.11 -0.41
C LEU A 145 -14.46 9.49 -1.79
N ALA A 146 -15.69 9.57 -2.30
CA ALA A 146 -16.00 9.09 -3.65
C ALA A 146 -15.23 9.86 -4.74
N ALA A 147 -15.26 11.20 -4.72
CA ALA A 147 -14.70 12.00 -5.80
C ALA A 147 -13.18 12.14 -5.77
N ASN A 148 -12.58 12.39 -4.62
CA ASN A 148 -11.14 12.56 -4.45
C ASN A 148 -10.46 11.23 -4.27
N CYS A 149 -10.75 10.51 -3.19
CA CYS A 149 -10.01 9.30 -2.89
C CYS A 149 -10.19 8.25 -3.99
N PHE A 150 -11.43 7.85 -4.28
CA PHE A 150 -11.67 6.86 -5.33
C PHE A 150 -11.53 7.45 -6.73
N GLY A 151 -12.15 8.60 -6.98
CA GLY A 151 -12.16 9.24 -8.30
C GLY A 151 -10.78 9.68 -8.79
N ASP A 152 -9.99 10.39 -7.98
CA ASP A 152 -8.70 10.91 -8.45
C ASP A 152 -7.57 9.88 -8.37
N TYR A 153 -7.65 8.89 -7.48
CA TYR A 153 -6.56 7.93 -7.25
C TYR A 153 -6.89 6.50 -7.66
N TYR A 154 -8.02 5.92 -7.23
CA TYR A 154 -8.33 4.53 -7.59
C TYR A 154 -8.56 4.31 -9.09
N THR A 155 -9.13 5.30 -9.79
CA THR A 155 -9.42 5.18 -11.22
C THR A 155 -8.18 5.36 -12.12
N ARG A 156 -7.04 5.79 -11.56
CA ARG A 156 -5.82 6.03 -12.34
C ARG A 156 -5.28 4.73 -12.90
N THR A 157 -4.65 4.79 -14.06
CA THR A 157 -3.85 3.69 -14.60
C THR A 157 -2.56 3.50 -13.78
N GLY A 158 -1.74 2.53 -14.15
CA GLY A 158 -0.46 2.25 -13.48
C GLY A 158 -0.54 1.20 -12.37
N LEU A 159 -1.70 1.03 -11.72
CA LEU A 159 -1.99 -0.07 -10.80
C LEU A 159 -3.42 -0.61 -11.02
N SER A 160 -3.60 -1.93 -10.89
CA SER A 160 -4.91 -2.58 -10.90
C SER A 160 -5.67 -2.38 -9.58
N TYR A 161 -6.97 -2.66 -9.52
CA TYR A 161 -7.72 -2.61 -8.26
C TYR A 161 -7.17 -3.58 -7.20
N ALA A 162 -6.76 -4.78 -7.60
CA ALA A 162 -6.11 -5.72 -6.68
C ALA A 162 -4.82 -5.13 -6.08
N GLN A 163 -4.00 -4.46 -6.90
CA GLN A 163 -2.80 -3.78 -6.42
C GLN A 163 -3.12 -2.60 -5.51
N ARG A 164 -4.11 -1.77 -5.87
CA ARG A 164 -4.53 -0.60 -5.10
C ARG A 164 -5.13 -0.96 -3.73
N GLU A 165 -5.94 -2.00 -3.68
CA GLU A 165 -6.48 -2.50 -2.42
C GLU A 165 -5.39 -3.13 -1.55
N MET A 166 -4.41 -3.83 -2.14
CA MET A 166 -3.29 -4.40 -1.38
C MET A 166 -2.42 -3.31 -0.74
N ILE A 167 -2.00 -2.28 -1.49
CA ILE A 167 -1.19 -1.20 -0.93
C ILE A 167 -1.96 -0.40 0.14
N THR A 168 -3.27 -0.26 -0.04
CA THR A 168 -4.14 0.39 0.94
C THR A 168 -4.24 -0.40 2.24
N PHE A 169 -4.38 -1.72 2.12
CA PHE A 169 -4.31 -2.63 3.26
C PHE A 169 -2.97 -2.46 4.00
N CYS A 170 -1.84 -2.37 3.29
CA CYS A 170 -0.53 -2.12 3.89
C CYS A 170 -0.44 -0.74 4.57
N PHE A 171 -0.94 0.34 3.97
CA PHE A 171 -0.98 1.67 4.60
C PHE A 171 -1.71 1.62 5.95
N LEU A 172 -2.90 1.01 5.98
CA LEU A 172 -3.76 0.94 7.15
C LEU A 172 -3.18 0.03 8.24
N ALA A 173 -2.65 -1.13 7.86
CA ALA A 173 -1.99 -2.06 8.78
C ALA A 173 -0.79 -1.40 9.46
N ALA A 174 0.00 -0.66 8.67
CA ALA A 174 1.22 -0.03 9.15
C ALA A 174 0.98 1.28 9.91
N GLN A 175 -0.09 2.03 9.65
CA GLN A 175 -0.43 3.22 10.44
C GLN A 175 -0.93 2.84 11.84
N GLY A 176 -1.81 1.82 11.92
CA GLY A 176 -2.51 1.40 13.13
C GLY A 176 -3.66 2.33 13.54
N GLY A 177 -4.52 1.86 14.46
CA GLY A 177 -5.66 2.63 14.96
C GLY A 177 -6.79 2.84 13.93
N CYS A 178 -6.82 2.01 12.90
CA CYS A 178 -7.78 2.05 11.79
C CYS A 178 -8.36 0.65 11.51
N GLU A 179 -8.48 -0.19 12.54
CA GLU A 179 -8.92 -1.59 12.43
C GLU A 179 -10.29 -1.75 11.71
N PRO A 180 -11.30 -0.86 11.87
CA PRO A 180 -12.52 -0.93 11.08
C PRO A 180 -12.27 -0.78 9.58
N GLN A 181 -11.44 0.18 9.17
CA GLN A 181 -11.05 0.40 7.78
C GLN A 181 -10.18 -0.74 7.27
N LEU A 182 -9.23 -1.22 8.07
CA LEU A 182 -8.37 -2.34 7.73
C LEU A 182 -9.18 -3.62 7.48
N THR A 183 -10.18 -3.90 8.31
CA THR A 183 -11.11 -5.03 8.12
C THR A 183 -11.93 -4.85 6.84
N SER A 184 -12.43 -3.63 6.58
CA SER A 184 -13.19 -3.34 5.35
C SER A 184 -12.34 -3.52 4.09
N HIS A 185 -11.10 -3.05 4.09
CA HIS A 185 -10.17 -3.19 2.96
C HIS A 185 -9.62 -4.62 2.83
N ALA A 186 -9.52 -5.39 3.91
CA ALA A 186 -9.29 -6.84 3.80
C ALA A 186 -10.44 -7.54 3.05
N GLY A 187 -11.69 -7.15 3.34
CA GLY A 187 -12.86 -7.63 2.59
C GLY A 187 -12.88 -7.14 1.13
N GLY A 188 -12.50 -5.88 0.88
CA GLY A 188 -12.34 -5.32 -0.46
C GLY A 188 -11.32 -6.10 -1.30
N ASN A 189 -10.15 -6.37 -0.72
CA ASN A 189 -9.11 -7.22 -1.31
C ASN A 189 -9.65 -8.58 -1.77
N MET A 190 -10.38 -9.28 -0.91
CA MET A 190 -10.94 -10.61 -1.25
C MET A 190 -11.95 -10.54 -2.41
N LYS A 191 -12.72 -9.44 -2.53
CA LYS A 191 -13.65 -9.23 -3.65
C LYS A 191 -12.93 -8.96 -4.97
N VAL A 192 -11.73 -8.38 -4.93
CA VAL A 192 -10.91 -8.10 -6.12
C VAL A 192 -9.86 -9.19 -6.39
N GLY A 193 -9.98 -10.36 -5.75
CA GLY A 193 -9.18 -11.56 -6.03
C GLY A 193 -7.97 -11.78 -5.12
N ASN A 194 -7.70 -10.86 -4.19
CA ASN A 194 -6.65 -11.03 -3.17
C ASN A 194 -7.23 -11.79 -1.97
N ASP A 195 -7.16 -13.11 -2.02
CA ASP A 195 -7.76 -13.97 -0.99
C ASP A 195 -7.11 -13.81 0.41
N LYS A 196 -7.71 -14.48 1.39
CA LYS A 196 -7.23 -14.48 2.78
C LYS A 196 -5.77 -14.90 2.87
N ASP A 197 -5.38 -15.96 2.18
CA ASP A 197 -4.03 -16.52 2.29
C ASP A 197 -3.02 -15.54 1.71
N PHE A 198 -3.31 -14.94 0.55
CA PHE A 198 -2.51 -13.87 -0.03
C PHE A 198 -2.29 -12.71 0.93
N LEU A 199 -3.33 -12.23 1.62
CA LEU A 199 -3.18 -11.15 2.61
C LEU A 199 -2.32 -11.56 3.81
N ILE A 200 -2.34 -12.84 4.22
CA ILE A 200 -1.42 -13.36 5.24
C ILE A 200 0.02 -13.29 4.74
N ARG A 201 0.29 -13.70 3.49
CA ARG A 201 1.65 -13.58 2.88
C ARG A 201 2.10 -12.12 2.86
N VAL A 202 1.21 -11.19 2.50
CA VAL A 202 1.49 -9.74 2.54
C VAL A 202 1.87 -9.27 3.94
N VAL A 203 1.12 -9.66 4.98
CA VAL A 203 1.45 -9.30 6.36
C VAL A 203 2.81 -9.89 6.78
N SER A 204 3.09 -11.13 6.41
CA SER A 204 4.37 -11.80 6.68
C SER A 204 5.54 -11.01 6.12
N GLN A 205 5.47 -10.58 4.84
CA GLN A 205 6.53 -9.79 4.20
C GLN A 205 6.69 -8.38 4.82
N CYS A 206 5.64 -7.81 5.38
CA CYS A 206 5.68 -6.50 6.03
C CYS A 206 6.19 -6.56 7.48
N LEU A 207 6.11 -7.71 8.15
CA LEU A 207 6.38 -7.87 9.58
C LEU A 207 7.72 -7.28 10.04
N PRO A 208 8.87 -7.50 9.34
CA PRO A 208 10.14 -6.91 9.74
C PRO A 208 10.14 -5.38 9.81
N TYR A 209 9.27 -4.72 9.04
CA TYR A 209 9.23 -3.27 8.87
C TYR A 209 8.22 -2.58 9.79
N ILE A 210 7.18 -3.30 10.25
CA ILE A 210 6.09 -2.71 11.04
C ILE A 210 5.93 -3.34 12.43
N GLY A 211 6.65 -4.43 12.69
CA GLY A 211 6.69 -5.12 13.98
C GLY A 211 5.44 -5.94 14.31
N TYR A 212 5.53 -6.69 15.42
CA TYR A 212 4.52 -7.67 15.82
C TYR A 212 3.14 -7.09 16.13
N PRO A 213 2.96 -6.00 16.92
CA PRO A 213 1.62 -5.54 17.30
C PRO A 213 0.74 -5.18 16.10
N ARG A 214 1.32 -4.46 15.12
CA ARG A 214 0.62 -4.08 13.88
C ARG A 214 0.32 -5.30 13.01
N SER A 215 1.27 -6.21 12.88
CA SER A 215 1.11 -7.44 12.11
C SER A 215 0.02 -8.34 12.69
N LEU A 216 -0.01 -8.54 14.02
CA LEU A 216 -1.04 -9.33 14.70
C LEU A 216 -2.44 -8.70 14.58
N ASN A 217 -2.55 -7.37 14.70
CA ASN A 217 -3.80 -6.66 14.46
C ASN A 217 -4.27 -6.84 13.01
N ALA A 218 -3.36 -6.80 12.03
CA ALA A 218 -3.70 -7.03 10.63
C ALA A 218 -4.22 -8.45 10.39
N ILE A 219 -3.56 -9.48 10.95
CA ILE A 219 -4.03 -10.88 10.88
C ILE A 219 -5.43 -11.01 11.50
N ALA A 220 -5.69 -10.38 12.64
CA ALA A 220 -7.01 -10.39 13.26
C ALA A 220 -8.09 -9.76 12.34
N CYS A 221 -7.78 -8.64 11.70
CA CYS A 221 -8.69 -7.99 10.74
C CYS A 221 -8.94 -8.85 9.50
N VAL A 222 -7.90 -9.50 8.96
CA VAL A 222 -8.01 -10.43 7.81
C VAL A 222 -8.91 -11.61 8.15
N ASN A 223 -8.70 -12.24 9.31
CA ASN A 223 -9.54 -13.35 9.78
C ASN A 223 -11.00 -12.93 9.92
N LYS A 224 -11.26 -11.79 10.55
CA LYS A 224 -12.61 -11.26 10.73
C LYS A 224 -13.29 -10.94 9.39
N ALA A 225 -12.56 -10.36 8.43
CA ALA A 225 -13.10 -10.08 7.11
C ALA A 225 -13.50 -11.37 6.37
N ALA A 226 -12.66 -12.42 6.45
CA ALA A 226 -12.93 -13.71 5.82
C ALA A 226 -14.17 -14.43 6.39
N GLU A 227 -14.50 -14.23 7.66
CA GLU A 227 -15.72 -14.78 8.27
C GLU A 227 -16.99 -14.21 7.63
N THR A 228 -16.97 -12.94 7.21
CA THR A 228 -18.12 -12.25 6.63
C THR A 228 -18.34 -12.49 5.15
N GLN A 229 -17.41 -13.21 4.49
CA GLN A 229 -17.49 -13.57 3.07
C GLN A 229 -18.03 -14.99 2.81
N LYS A 230 -18.31 -15.75 3.88
CA LYS A 230 -19.02 -17.04 3.79
C LYS A 230 -20.52 -16.83 3.71
#